data_AF-A0A1C5PTW8-F1
#
_entry.id   AF-A0A1C5PTW8-F1
#
_cell.length_a   1.000
_cell.length_b   1.000
_cell.length_c   1.000
_cell.angle_alpha   90.00
_cell.angle_beta   90.00
_cell.angle_gamma   90.00
#
_symmetry.space_group_name_H-M   'P 1'
#
loop_
_entity.id
_entity.type
_entity.pdbx_description
1 polymer ?
#
loop_
_entity_poly.entity_id
_entity_poly.type
_entity_poly.pdbx_seq_one_letter_code
_entity_poly.pdbx_strand_id
1 'polypeptide(L)'
;MWDSGKITKDATCKEPGSKTYTCTRCRKTSTEEIPVTGHLHTELRNEIEANCIQEGYTGDVYCTDCGIKISSGKTIPKEPHTWDEGKVTKNATCTEKGIRTFTCEVCRSTRIEEIHATGHVNTITKFSKKASCKSDGYSGDIFCQDCGKLLKEGTIIPKTKHTWNAGKITTAATTTKEGIKTFTCTFCGVTRTEKIAKLKPQTVTPGKVINDKATNGVYKVLKDGMSVEFTKPFYKKASVRIPDTVKINGITCKVTGISANAFKNNTVLKTVTIGKNVTVIGTDVFWGCRKLNKVSGGNNIMKIGDRAFANCVSLSSITISETVSRIGKQAFYNCKNLRTVIIKTGVLSNKTIGEKAFAGTYKKLTVKVPAKQLNAYKKLLKSRGMSSTAVYKK
;
A
#
# COMPACT_ATOMS: atom_id res chain seq x y z
N MET A 1 -91.12 -98.82 74.67
CA MET A 1 -90.82 -97.75 73.70
C MET A 1 -89.68 -96.92 74.27
N TRP A 2 -88.75 -96.47 73.43
CA TRP A 2 -87.68 -95.55 73.82
C TRP A 2 -88.23 -94.11 73.79
N ASP A 3 -87.71 -93.23 74.65
CA ASP A 3 -88.04 -91.80 74.58
C ASP A 3 -87.38 -91.11 73.36
N SER A 4 -87.64 -89.81 73.19
CA SER A 4 -87.12 -89.01 72.06
C SER A 4 -85.62 -88.69 72.16
N GLY A 5 -84.92 -89.17 73.19
CA GLY A 5 -83.50 -88.97 73.46
C GLY A 5 -83.10 -87.53 73.80
N LYS A 6 -82.09 -87.39 74.67
CA LYS A 6 -81.52 -86.10 75.07
C LYS A 6 -80.04 -86.03 74.68
N ILE A 7 -79.61 -84.90 74.12
CA ILE A 7 -78.18 -84.67 73.84
C ILE A 7 -77.46 -84.57 75.18
N THR A 8 -76.46 -85.43 75.37
CA THR A 8 -75.68 -85.57 76.59
C THR A 8 -74.29 -84.95 76.47
N LYS A 9 -73.79 -84.75 75.24
CA LYS A 9 -72.57 -83.99 74.92
C LYS A 9 -72.72 -83.35 73.54
N ASP A 10 -72.51 -82.05 73.41
CA ASP A 10 -72.51 -81.39 72.09
C ASP A 10 -71.20 -81.71 71.34
N ALA A 11 -71.29 -81.81 70.01
CA ALA A 11 -70.13 -82.00 69.15
C ALA A 11 -69.35 -80.69 69.00
N THR A 12 -68.01 -80.79 69.02
CA THR A 12 -67.11 -79.65 68.76
C THR A 12 -66.43 -79.82 67.38
N CYS A 13 -65.60 -78.86 66.98
CA CYS A 13 -64.85 -78.95 65.72
C CYS A 13 -63.84 -80.12 65.67
N LYS A 14 -63.56 -80.79 66.80
CA LYS A 14 -62.60 -81.92 66.90
C LYS A 14 -63.13 -83.16 67.62
N GLU A 15 -64.14 -83.05 68.49
CA GLU A 15 -64.70 -84.20 69.21
C GLU A 15 -66.19 -84.43 68.92
N PRO A 16 -66.62 -85.67 68.65
CA PRO A 16 -68.02 -85.97 68.43
C PRO A 16 -68.86 -85.75 69.70
N GLY A 17 -70.11 -85.36 69.49
CA GLY A 17 -71.12 -85.26 70.54
C GLY A 17 -71.82 -86.61 70.76
N SER A 18 -72.74 -86.68 71.70
CA SER A 18 -73.53 -87.88 71.96
C SER A 18 -74.95 -87.57 72.40
N LYS A 19 -75.90 -88.40 71.96
CA LYS A 19 -77.33 -88.32 72.31
C LYS A 19 -77.80 -89.66 72.87
N THR A 20 -78.42 -89.65 74.04
CA THR A 20 -78.82 -90.86 74.78
C THR A 20 -80.34 -90.98 74.88
N TYR A 21 -80.86 -92.17 74.56
CA TYR A 21 -82.27 -92.56 74.60
C TYR A 21 -82.53 -93.49 75.79
N THR A 22 -83.67 -93.35 76.47
CA THR A 22 -84.04 -94.19 77.64
C THR A 22 -85.35 -94.93 77.40
N CYS A 23 -85.38 -96.24 77.67
CA CYS A 23 -86.59 -97.06 77.53
C CYS A 23 -87.57 -96.77 78.66
N THR A 24 -88.80 -96.37 78.32
CA THR A 24 -89.80 -95.91 79.31
C THR A 24 -90.39 -97.04 80.17
N ARG A 25 -90.20 -98.31 79.79
CA ARG A 25 -90.74 -99.48 80.52
C ARG A 25 -89.72 -100.18 81.42
N CYS A 26 -88.45 -100.26 81.02
CA CYS A 26 -87.41 -101.00 81.76
C CYS A 26 -86.17 -100.16 82.11
N ARG A 27 -86.18 -98.85 81.80
CA ARG A 27 -85.14 -97.87 82.13
C ARG A 27 -83.73 -98.14 81.59
N LYS A 28 -83.51 -99.16 80.75
CA LYS A 28 -82.25 -99.30 79.98
C LYS A 28 -82.04 -98.10 79.05
N THR A 29 -80.79 -97.72 78.81
CA THR A 29 -80.38 -96.59 77.94
C THR A 29 -79.56 -97.06 76.74
N SER A 30 -79.59 -96.29 75.64
CA SER A 30 -78.78 -96.47 74.42
C SER A 30 -78.28 -95.12 73.92
N THR A 31 -77.03 -95.02 73.47
CA THR A 31 -76.38 -93.76 73.09
C THR A 31 -75.88 -93.81 71.65
N GLU A 32 -76.08 -92.71 70.91
CA GLU A 32 -75.66 -92.47 69.53
C GLU A 32 -74.65 -91.30 69.47
N GLU A 33 -73.62 -91.39 68.63
CA GLU A 33 -72.63 -90.31 68.44
C GLU A 33 -73.07 -89.30 67.37
N ILE A 34 -72.81 -88.02 67.64
CA ILE A 34 -73.01 -86.90 66.70
C ILE A 34 -71.63 -86.54 66.10
N PRO A 35 -71.45 -86.51 64.76
CA PRO A 35 -70.16 -86.18 64.14
C PRO A 35 -69.65 -84.78 64.50
N VAL A 36 -68.33 -84.59 64.43
CA VAL A 36 -67.67 -83.29 64.61
C VAL A 36 -68.18 -82.25 63.62
N THR A 37 -68.23 -80.99 64.06
CA THR A 37 -68.75 -79.87 63.26
C THR A 37 -67.76 -79.33 62.22
N GLY A 38 -66.45 -79.65 62.35
CA GLY A 38 -65.39 -79.15 61.48
C GLY A 38 -65.02 -77.68 61.72
N HIS A 39 -63.99 -77.19 61.02
CA HIS A 39 -63.47 -75.82 61.16
C HIS A 39 -64.23 -74.81 60.27
N LEU A 40 -65.54 -74.66 60.53
CA LEU A 40 -66.43 -73.82 59.72
C LEU A 40 -66.23 -72.31 59.94
N HIS A 41 -65.75 -71.90 61.11
CA HIS A 41 -65.46 -70.50 61.42
C HIS A 41 -63.95 -70.24 61.40
N THR A 42 -63.55 -69.26 60.57
CA THR A 42 -62.14 -68.94 60.33
C THR A 42 -61.90 -67.43 60.34
N GLU A 43 -60.66 -67.03 60.65
CA GLU A 43 -60.18 -65.64 60.60
C GLU A 43 -58.77 -65.57 59.99
N LEU A 44 -58.41 -64.39 59.48
CA LEU A 44 -57.11 -64.12 58.86
C LEU A 44 -56.21 -63.37 59.86
N ARG A 45 -54.94 -63.79 59.99
CA ARG A 45 -53.95 -63.16 60.88
C ARG A 45 -52.61 -62.93 60.17
N ASN A 46 -51.80 -62.02 60.69
CA ASN A 46 -50.43 -61.72 60.24
C ASN A 46 -50.33 -61.16 58.81
N GLU A 47 -51.37 -60.44 58.36
CA GLU A 47 -51.32 -59.75 57.07
C GLU A 47 -50.30 -58.60 57.09
N ILE A 48 -49.54 -58.48 56.01
CA ILE A 48 -48.59 -57.39 55.80
C ILE A 48 -48.82 -56.85 54.39
N GLU A 49 -49.07 -55.55 54.26
CA GLU A 49 -49.15 -54.91 52.96
C GLU A 49 -47.76 -54.78 52.32
N ALA A 50 -47.66 -55.06 51.02
CA ALA A 50 -46.42 -54.88 50.29
C ALA A 50 -46.16 -53.38 50.06
N ASN A 51 -44.89 -52.99 50.06
CA ASN A 51 -44.47 -51.67 49.58
C ASN A 51 -43.09 -51.80 48.91
N CYS A 52 -42.51 -50.67 48.50
CA CYS A 52 -41.22 -50.68 47.80
C CYS A 52 -40.00 -51.09 48.67
N ILE A 53 -40.15 -51.21 49.99
CA ILE A 53 -39.09 -51.62 50.92
C ILE A 53 -39.27 -53.08 51.36
N GLN A 54 -40.51 -53.52 51.58
CA GLN A 54 -40.81 -54.82 52.18
C GLN A 54 -41.87 -55.57 51.37
N GLU A 55 -41.65 -56.89 51.21
CA GLU A 55 -42.65 -57.79 50.63
C GLU A 55 -43.89 -57.87 51.55
N GLY A 56 -45.06 -57.96 50.94
CA GLY A 56 -46.29 -58.19 51.68
C GLY A 56 -46.53 -59.67 51.94
N TYR A 57 -47.55 -59.99 52.73
CA TYR A 57 -47.97 -61.33 53.06
C TYR A 57 -49.49 -61.37 53.21
N THR A 58 -50.16 -62.27 52.48
CA THR A 58 -51.64 -62.33 52.43
C THR A 58 -52.31 -62.83 53.70
N GLY A 59 -51.55 -63.08 54.77
CA GLY A 59 -52.07 -63.59 56.05
C GLY A 59 -52.38 -65.10 56.05
N ASP A 60 -52.35 -65.65 57.25
CA ASP A 60 -52.62 -67.05 57.55
C ASP A 60 -54.08 -67.23 58.00
N VAL A 61 -54.73 -68.33 57.60
CA VAL A 61 -56.11 -68.64 57.99
C VAL A 61 -56.09 -69.51 59.24
N TYR A 62 -56.81 -69.09 60.28
CA TYR A 62 -56.95 -69.79 61.56
C TYR A 62 -58.41 -70.14 61.83
N CYS A 63 -58.67 -71.25 62.52
CA CYS A 63 -60.00 -71.55 63.05
C CYS A 63 -60.26 -70.70 64.30
N THR A 64 -61.35 -69.95 64.33
CA THR A 64 -61.72 -69.12 65.50
C THR A 64 -62.18 -69.95 66.69
N ASP A 65 -62.76 -71.13 66.45
CA ASP A 65 -63.33 -71.98 67.49
C ASP A 65 -62.27 -72.78 68.27
N CYS A 66 -61.07 -73.00 67.69
CA CYS A 66 -60.01 -73.78 68.36
C CYS A 66 -58.58 -73.25 68.19
N GLY A 67 -58.37 -72.15 67.45
CA GLY A 67 -57.09 -71.48 67.29
C GLY A 67 -56.05 -72.20 66.42
N ILE A 68 -56.40 -73.32 65.76
CA ILE A 68 -55.46 -74.01 64.86
C ILE A 68 -55.32 -73.25 63.53
N LYS A 69 -54.08 -73.15 63.04
CA LYS A 69 -53.76 -72.67 61.70
C LYS A 69 -54.24 -73.70 60.67
N ILE A 70 -55.13 -73.26 59.78
CA ILE A 70 -55.73 -74.09 58.72
C ILE A 70 -54.87 -74.02 57.46
N SER A 71 -54.36 -72.83 57.12
CA SER A 71 -53.50 -72.65 55.95
C SER A 71 -52.57 -71.44 56.09
N SER A 72 -51.42 -71.50 55.43
CA SER A 72 -50.50 -70.37 55.32
C SER A 72 -50.85 -69.45 54.15
N GLY A 73 -50.63 -68.15 54.31
CA GLY A 73 -50.68 -67.15 53.25
C GLY A 73 -49.53 -67.27 52.24
N LYS A 74 -49.54 -66.39 51.23
CA LYS A 74 -48.49 -66.27 50.22
C LYS A 74 -47.77 -64.92 50.35
N THR A 75 -46.53 -64.87 49.92
CA THR A 75 -45.78 -63.61 49.82
C THR A 75 -46.28 -62.78 48.63
N ILE A 76 -46.33 -61.47 48.83
CA ILE A 76 -46.68 -60.47 47.82
C ILE A 76 -45.38 -59.74 47.44
N PRO A 77 -44.97 -59.73 46.16
CA PRO A 77 -43.78 -59.00 45.73
C PRO A 77 -43.83 -57.53 46.12
N LYS A 78 -42.66 -56.93 46.33
CA LYS A 78 -42.55 -55.48 46.57
C LYS A 78 -43.18 -54.69 45.43
N GLU A 79 -43.86 -53.61 45.79
CA GLU A 79 -44.39 -52.67 44.81
C GLU A 79 -43.25 -51.88 44.13
N PRO A 80 -43.40 -51.50 42.85
CA PRO A 80 -42.44 -50.62 42.20
C PRO A 80 -42.39 -49.26 42.90
N HIS A 81 -41.25 -48.57 42.79
CA HIS A 81 -41.13 -47.22 43.33
C HIS A 81 -42.04 -46.22 42.59
N THR A 82 -42.78 -45.42 43.36
CA THR A 82 -43.46 -44.21 42.88
C THR A 82 -42.54 -43.01 43.09
N TRP A 83 -42.05 -42.42 41.99
CA TRP A 83 -41.09 -41.31 41.99
C TRP A 83 -41.80 -39.97 41.81
N ASP A 84 -41.27 -38.90 42.43
CA ASP A 84 -41.71 -37.52 42.20
C ASP A 84 -41.41 -37.03 40.75
N GLU A 85 -41.78 -35.78 40.44
CA GLU A 85 -41.53 -35.17 39.12
C GLU A 85 -40.02 -34.92 38.81
N GLY A 86 -39.14 -35.12 39.80
CA GLY A 86 -37.71 -34.92 39.69
C GLY A 86 -37.30 -33.44 39.73
N LYS A 87 -36.27 -33.13 40.53
CA LYS A 87 -35.74 -31.77 40.66
C LYS A 87 -34.35 -31.68 40.05
N VAL A 88 -34.09 -30.61 39.28
CA VAL A 88 -32.73 -30.32 38.80
C VAL A 88 -31.88 -29.88 39.99
N THR A 89 -30.93 -30.74 40.37
CA THR A 89 -30.04 -30.53 41.54
C THR A 89 -28.68 -29.99 41.11
N LYS A 90 -28.28 -30.21 39.85
CA LYS A 90 -27.11 -29.58 39.21
C LYS A 90 -27.48 -29.13 37.80
N ASN A 91 -27.38 -27.84 37.50
CA ASN A 91 -27.59 -27.35 36.14
C ASN A 91 -26.46 -27.83 35.22
N ALA A 92 -26.80 -28.17 33.97
CA ALA A 92 -25.81 -28.47 32.94
C ALA A 92 -25.07 -27.18 32.52
N THR A 93 -23.78 -27.30 32.22
CA THR A 93 -22.96 -26.22 31.66
C THR A 93 -22.52 -26.59 30.25
N CYS A 94 -21.72 -25.73 29.60
CA CYS A 94 -21.22 -26.02 28.25
C CYS A 94 -20.39 -27.31 28.16
N THR A 95 -19.75 -27.72 29.25
CA THR A 95 -18.86 -28.90 29.29
C THR A 95 -19.27 -29.95 30.30
N GLU A 96 -19.99 -29.57 31.35
CA GLU A 96 -20.42 -30.51 32.39
C GLU A 96 -21.89 -30.88 32.24
N LYS A 97 -22.18 -32.17 32.39
CA LYS A 97 -23.55 -32.67 32.48
C LYS A 97 -24.24 -32.12 33.74
N GLY A 98 -25.54 -31.86 33.62
CA GLY A 98 -26.42 -31.57 34.73
C GLY A 98 -26.99 -32.85 35.34
N ILE A 99 -27.65 -32.72 36.49
CA ILE A 99 -28.26 -33.85 37.20
C ILE A 99 -29.68 -33.46 37.59
N ARG A 100 -30.63 -34.35 37.29
CA ARG A 100 -31.97 -34.36 37.83
C ARG A 100 -32.10 -35.52 38.82
N THR A 101 -32.60 -35.24 40.02
CA THR A 101 -32.76 -36.23 41.08
C THR A 101 -34.23 -36.47 41.33
N PHE A 102 -34.63 -37.73 41.31
CA PHE A 102 -35.97 -38.19 41.64
C PHE A 102 -35.96 -38.82 43.03
N THR A 103 -37.00 -38.54 43.81
CA THR A 103 -37.17 -39.08 45.17
C THR A 103 -38.41 -39.94 45.23
N CYS A 104 -38.30 -41.16 45.76
CA CYS A 104 -39.46 -42.00 45.96
C CYS A 104 -40.33 -41.42 47.08
N GLU A 105 -41.63 -41.27 46.83
CA GLU A 105 -42.56 -40.62 47.76
C GLU A 105 -42.79 -41.46 49.03
N VAL A 106 -42.63 -42.78 48.92
CA VAL A 106 -42.84 -43.74 50.02
C VAL A 106 -41.57 -43.97 50.83
N CYS A 107 -40.47 -44.39 50.18
CA CYS A 107 -39.24 -44.80 50.89
C CYS A 107 -38.11 -43.77 50.94
N ARG A 108 -38.26 -42.63 50.24
CA ARG A 108 -37.24 -41.56 50.15
C ARG A 108 -35.91 -41.96 49.53
N SER A 109 -35.78 -43.18 48.98
CA SER A 109 -34.66 -43.53 48.12
C SER A 109 -34.60 -42.60 46.91
N THR A 110 -33.42 -42.42 46.34
CA THR A 110 -33.20 -41.50 45.22
C THR A 110 -32.67 -42.22 43.99
N ARG A 111 -33.09 -41.78 42.81
CA ARG A 111 -32.43 -42.11 41.54
C ARG A 111 -32.07 -40.83 40.79
N ILE A 112 -31.06 -40.91 39.94
CA ILE A 112 -30.57 -39.76 39.16
C ILE A 112 -30.75 -40.00 37.67
N GLU A 113 -30.93 -38.90 36.94
CA GLU A 113 -30.91 -38.83 35.49
C GLU A 113 -29.93 -37.73 35.06
N GLU A 114 -29.10 -38.03 34.06
CA GLU A 114 -28.12 -37.09 33.54
C GLU A 114 -28.77 -36.15 32.51
N ILE A 115 -28.54 -34.84 32.67
CA ILE A 115 -28.88 -33.84 31.65
C ILE A 115 -27.63 -33.60 30.81
N HIS A 116 -27.73 -33.75 29.50
CA HIS A 116 -26.61 -33.50 28.60
C HIS A 116 -26.05 -32.08 28.74
N ALA A 117 -24.74 -31.94 28.60
CA ALA A 117 -24.08 -30.63 28.58
C ALA A 117 -24.67 -29.77 27.44
N THR A 118 -24.84 -28.47 27.70
CA THR A 118 -25.47 -27.55 26.73
C THR A 118 -24.61 -27.29 25.50
N GLY A 119 -23.32 -27.65 25.57
CA GLY A 119 -22.36 -27.43 24.51
C GLY A 119 -22.04 -25.95 24.29
N HIS A 120 -21.40 -25.66 23.16
CA HIS A 120 -20.99 -24.31 22.78
C HIS A 120 -21.84 -23.76 21.63
N VAL A 121 -23.16 -23.84 21.76
CA VAL A 121 -24.11 -23.43 20.70
C VAL A 121 -24.16 -21.91 20.51
N ASN A 122 -24.08 -21.14 21.60
CA ASN A 122 -24.08 -19.68 21.53
C ASN A 122 -22.66 -19.16 21.38
N THR A 123 -22.40 -18.45 20.28
CA THR A 123 -21.05 -17.95 19.96
C THR A 123 -21.03 -16.46 19.70
N ILE A 124 -19.91 -15.82 20.04
CA ILE A 124 -19.65 -14.41 19.81
C ILE A 124 -18.27 -14.22 19.19
N THR A 125 -18.16 -13.29 18.24
CA THR A 125 -16.89 -12.93 17.61
C THR A 125 -16.25 -11.74 18.34
N LYS A 126 -14.99 -11.86 18.76
CA LYS A 126 -14.22 -10.79 19.41
C LYS A 126 -12.97 -10.45 18.60
N PHE A 127 -12.40 -9.28 18.88
CA PHE A 127 -11.13 -8.79 18.29
C PHE A 127 -11.14 -8.59 16.76
N SER A 128 -12.30 -8.62 16.11
CA SER A 128 -12.39 -8.40 14.67
C SER A 128 -11.95 -6.98 14.31
N LYS A 129 -11.19 -6.88 13.22
CA LYS A 129 -10.65 -5.62 12.71
C LYS A 129 -10.70 -5.61 11.19
N LYS A 130 -11.33 -4.60 10.60
CA LYS A 130 -11.38 -4.47 9.14
C LYS A 130 -9.98 -4.18 8.58
N ALA A 131 -9.66 -4.79 7.45
CA ALA A 131 -8.43 -4.50 6.71
C ALA A 131 -8.48 -3.08 6.12
N SER A 132 -7.30 -2.47 5.97
CA SER A 132 -7.13 -1.16 5.32
C SER A 132 -6.00 -1.24 4.30
N CYS A 133 -5.72 -0.14 3.60
CA CYS A 133 -4.55 -0.09 2.72
C CYS A 133 -3.22 0.18 3.47
N LYS A 134 -3.26 0.34 4.80
CA LYS A 134 -2.05 0.44 5.65
C LYS A 134 -1.73 -0.85 6.39
N SER A 135 -2.75 -1.62 6.75
CA SER A 135 -2.61 -2.79 7.61
C SER A 135 -3.59 -3.88 7.23
N ASP A 136 -3.18 -5.12 7.44
CA ASP A 136 -4.09 -6.26 7.40
C ASP A 136 -5.19 -6.10 8.46
N GLY A 137 -6.31 -6.77 8.21
CA GLY A 137 -7.40 -6.94 9.15
C GLY A 137 -7.33 -8.30 9.84
N TYR A 138 -8.30 -8.56 10.71
CA TYR A 138 -8.47 -9.81 11.42
C TYR A 138 -9.95 -10.18 11.45
N SER A 139 -10.30 -11.41 11.07
CA SER A 139 -11.70 -11.85 11.05
C SER A 139 -12.34 -11.90 12.44
N GLY A 140 -11.51 -11.97 13.49
CA GLY A 140 -11.95 -12.11 14.87
C GLY A 140 -12.06 -13.57 15.30
N ASP A 141 -11.88 -13.78 16.60
CA ASP A 141 -11.92 -15.08 17.26
C ASP A 141 -13.35 -15.41 17.69
N ILE A 142 -13.73 -16.68 17.58
CA ILE A 142 -15.05 -17.17 17.98
C ILE A 142 -14.95 -17.73 19.39
N PHE A 143 -15.70 -17.14 20.31
CA PHE A 143 -15.82 -17.57 21.71
C PHE A 143 -17.21 -18.12 21.97
N CYS A 144 -17.32 -19.05 22.92
CA CYS A 144 -18.60 -19.37 23.54
C CYS A 144 -19.07 -18.17 24.34
N GLN A 145 -20.30 -17.72 24.10
CA GLN A 145 -20.88 -16.59 24.81
C GLN A 145 -21.18 -16.93 26.28
N ASP A 146 -21.54 -18.18 26.55
CA ASP A 146 -22.02 -18.61 27.87
C ASP A 146 -20.87 -18.88 28.87
N CYS A 147 -19.74 -19.43 28.40
CA CYS A 147 -18.59 -19.73 29.28
C CYS A 147 -17.28 -19.02 28.92
N GLY A 148 -17.23 -18.27 27.83
CA GLY A 148 -16.05 -17.50 27.42
C GLY A 148 -14.91 -18.33 26.82
N LYS A 149 -15.09 -19.65 26.62
CA LYS A 149 -14.07 -20.51 26.01
C LYS A 149 -13.82 -20.12 24.54
N LEU A 150 -12.54 -20.03 24.15
CA LEU A 150 -12.15 -19.88 22.74
C LEU A 150 -12.49 -21.17 21.97
N LEU A 151 -13.27 -21.04 20.89
CA LEU A 151 -13.70 -22.15 20.05
C LEU A 151 -12.91 -22.21 18.75
N LYS A 152 -12.57 -21.05 18.17
CA LYS A 152 -11.84 -20.97 16.91
C LYS A 152 -11.11 -19.63 16.80
N GLU A 153 -9.84 -19.69 16.44
CA GLU A 153 -9.04 -18.50 16.09
C GLU A 153 -9.46 -17.93 14.73
N GLY A 154 -9.45 -16.61 14.62
CA GLY A 154 -9.64 -15.89 13.38
C GLY A 154 -8.46 -16.01 12.42
N THR A 155 -8.64 -15.48 11.21
CA THR A 155 -7.60 -15.43 10.18
C THR A 155 -7.25 -13.99 9.81
N ILE A 156 -6.04 -13.81 9.29
CA ILE A 156 -5.56 -12.53 8.77
C ILE A 156 -6.32 -12.21 7.49
N ILE A 157 -6.88 -11.00 7.41
CA ILE A 157 -7.51 -10.46 6.20
C ILE A 157 -6.48 -9.57 5.51
N PRO A 158 -5.97 -9.92 4.31
CA PRO A 158 -4.94 -9.12 3.65
C PRO A 158 -5.35 -7.66 3.44
N LYS A 159 -4.39 -6.75 3.59
CA LYS A 159 -4.55 -5.31 3.34
C LYS A 159 -5.13 -5.02 1.96
N THR A 160 -5.97 -4.00 1.87
CA THR A 160 -6.60 -3.59 0.61
C THR A 160 -5.61 -2.82 -0.29
N LYS A 161 -5.83 -2.85 -1.60
CA LYS A 161 -5.06 -2.05 -2.54
C LYS A 161 -5.35 -0.55 -2.34
N HIS A 162 -4.37 0.30 -2.65
CA HIS A 162 -4.58 1.75 -2.63
C HIS A 162 -5.61 2.17 -3.67
N THR A 163 -6.55 3.02 -3.26
CA THR A 163 -7.44 3.77 -4.16
C THR A 163 -6.89 5.18 -4.31
N TRP A 164 -6.49 5.56 -5.53
CA TRP A 164 -5.82 6.83 -5.81
C TRP A 164 -6.82 7.88 -6.34
N ASN A 165 -6.59 9.15 -6.01
CA ASN A 165 -7.33 10.25 -6.65
C ASN A 165 -6.95 10.41 -8.15
N ALA A 166 -7.57 11.36 -8.85
CA ALA A 166 -7.27 11.64 -10.26
C ALA A 166 -5.84 12.14 -10.55
N GLY A 167 -5.06 12.40 -9.50
CA GLY A 167 -3.71 12.96 -9.53
C GLY A 167 -3.69 14.45 -9.87
N LYS A 168 -2.81 15.20 -9.20
CA LYS A 168 -2.61 16.64 -9.38
C LYS A 168 -1.25 16.91 -10.00
N ILE A 169 -1.17 17.82 -10.98
CA ILE A 169 0.11 18.31 -11.46
C ILE A 169 0.75 19.14 -10.34
N THR A 170 1.82 18.62 -9.75
CA THR A 170 2.57 19.28 -8.67
C THR A 170 3.75 20.06 -9.21
N THR A 171 4.31 19.61 -10.34
CA THR A 171 5.34 20.34 -11.08
C THR A 171 4.97 20.34 -12.56
N ALA A 172 4.77 21.53 -13.14
CA ALA A 172 4.52 21.63 -14.57
C ALA A 172 5.79 21.27 -15.37
N ALA A 173 5.63 20.57 -16.49
CA ALA A 173 6.74 20.28 -17.39
C ALA A 173 7.21 21.56 -18.10
N THR A 174 8.49 21.65 -18.38
CA THR A 174 9.08 22.71 -19.22
C THR A 174 9.78 22.10 -20.43
N THR A 175 10.34 22.92 -21.31
CA THR A 175 11.17 22.43 -22.43
C THR A 175 12.49 21.80 -21.97
N THR A 176 12.91 22.02 -20.72
CA THR A 176 14.18 21.52 -20.18
C THR A 176 14.02 20.51 -19.05
N LYS A 177 12.90 20.55 -18.31
CA LYS A 177 12.62 19.72 -17.13
C LYS A 177 11.30 18.95 -17.29
N GLU A 178 11.30 17.69 -16.87
CA GLU A 178 10.08 16.88 -16.77
C GLU A 178 9.15 17.49 -15.71
N GLY A 179 7.85 17.35 -15.91
CA GLY A 179 6.84 17.67 -14.89
C GLY A 179 6.55 16.47 -13.99
N ILE A 180 5.78 16.68 -12.94
CA ILE A 180 5.38 15.66 -11.97
C ILE A 180 3.87 15.75 -11.75
N LYS A 181 3.21 14.61 -11.88
CA LYS A 181 1.82 14.40 -11.43
C LYS A 181 1.84 13.53 -10.18
N THR A 182 1.26 14.01 -9.09
CA THR A 182 1.21 13.33 -7.80
C THR A 182 -0.18 12.78 -7.55
N PHE A 183 -0.27 11.50 -7.22
CA PHE A 183 -1.49 10.81 -6.82
C PHE A 183 -1.47 10.61 -5.31
N THR A 184 -2.60 10.84 -4.68
CA THR A 184 -2.76 10.65 -3.23
C THR A 184 -3.82 9.58 -3.00
N CYS A 185 -3.51 8.61 -2.13
CA CYS A 185 -4.49 7.61 -1.76
C CYS A 185 -5.59 8.28 -0.93
N THR A 186 -6.85 8.08 -1.34
CA THR A 186 -8.02 8.75 -0.74
C THR A 186 -8.31 8.30 0.70
N PHE A 187 -7.78 7.15 1.10
CA PHE A 187 -7.99 6.59 2.44
C PHE A 187 -6.82 6.81 3.40
N CYS A 188 -5.57 6.68 2.94
CA CYS A 188 -4.41 6.67 3.83
C CYS A 188 -3.44 7.84 3.67
N GLY A 189 -3.62 8.67 2.64
CA GLY A 189 -2.83 9.87 2.40
C GLY A 189 -1.43 9.64 1.81
N VAL A 190 -0.97 8.39 1.65
CA VAL A 190 0.31 8.12 0.99
C VAL A 190 0.26 8.59 -0.47
N THR A 191 1.42 8.93 -1.03
CA THR A 191 1.51 9.46 -2.39
C THR A 191 2.37 8.59 -3.29
N ARG A 192 2.07 8.63 -4.58
CA ARG A 192 2.96 8.16 -5.65
C ARG A 192 3.03 9.22 -6.75
N THR A 193 4.06 9.15 -7.58
CA THR A 193 4.28 10.15 -8.63
C THR A 193 4.43 9.51 -10.00
N GLU A 194 4.01 10.24 -11.03
CA GLU A 194 4.24 9.93 -12.44
C GLU A 194 4.92 11.13 -13.09
N LYS A 195 5.84 10.85 -14.02
CA LYS A 195 6.57 11.86 -14.78
C LYS A 195 5.73 12.36 -15.94
N ILE A 196 5.71 13.67 -16.14
CA ILE A 196 5.13 14.34 -17.30
C ILE A 196 6.27 14.68 -18.26
N ALA A 197 6.16 14.25 -19.52
CA ALA A 197 7.17 14.50 -20.54
C ALA A 197 7.45 16.00 -20.71
N LYS A 198 8.70 16.32 -21.08
CA LYS A 198 9.12 17.69 -21.39
C LYS A 198 8.28 18.27 -22.53
N LEU A 199 8.01 19.57 -22.47
CA LEU A 199 7.35 20.26 -23.57
C LEU A 199 8.26 20.31 -24.80
N LYS A 200 7.69 20.13 -25.98
CA LYS A 200 8.44 20.32 -27.24
C LYS A 200 8.72 21.83 -27.42
N PRO A 201 9.97 22.23 -27.67
CA PRO A 201 10.28 23.63 -27.97
C PRO A 201 9.52 24.09 -29.20
N GLN A 202 8.95 25.30 -29.14
CA GLN A 202 8.45 25.96 -30.34
C GLN A 202 9.66 26.34 -31.21
N THR A 203 9.63 25.95 -32.48
CA THR A 203 10.71 26.17 -33.43
C THR A 203 10.24 27.01 -34.60
N VAL A 204 11.16 27.81 -35.14
CA VAL A 204 10.98 28.46 -36.43
C VAL A 204 11.50 27.50 -37.52
N THR A 205 10.84 27.48 -38.67
CA THR A 205 11.25 26.68 -39.83
C THR A 205 12.75 26.88 -40.14
N PRO A 206 13.59 25.84 -40.07
CA PRO A 206 15.00 25.94 -40.40
C PRO A 206 15.24 26.49 -41.81
N GLY A 207 16.29 27.29 -41.97
CA GLY A 207 16.62 27.92 -43.25
C GLY A 207 15.81 29.16 -43.59
N LYS A 208 14.71 29.46 -42.88
CA LYS A 208 13.93 30.68 -43.07
C LYS A 208 14.84 31.91 -42.90
N VAL A 209 14.71 32.86 -43.83
CA VAL A 209 15.37 34.15 -43.77
C VAL A 209 14.39 35.18 -43.23
N ILE A 210 14.81 35.96 -42.24
CA ILE A 210 14.00 37.01 -41.60
C ILE A 210 14.70 38.35 -41.74
N ASN A 211 13.97 39.34 -42.24
CA ASN A 211 14.39 40.73 -42.23
C ASN A 211 13.82 41.41 -40.99
N ASP A 212 14.67 41.74 -40.01
CA ASP A 212 14.27 42.47 -38.82
C ASP A 212 14.80 43.91 -38.87
N LYS A 213 13.88 44.82 -39.19
CA LYS A 213 14.18 46.26 -39.29
C LYS A 213 14.55 46.85 -37.92
N ALA A 214 14.05 46.31 -36.82
CA ALA A 214 14.29 46.84 -35.47
C ALA A 214 15.77 46.67 -35.06
N THR A 215 16.36 45.52 -35.41
CA THR A 215 17.78 45.24 -35.16
C THR A 215 18.69 45.60 -36.34
N ASN A 216 18.11 46.10 -37.44
CA ASN A 216 18.81 46.33 -38.72
C ASN A 216 19.53 45.06 -39.22
N GLY A 217 18.95 43.89 -38.99
CA GLY A 217 19.59 42.60 -39.29
C GLY A 217 18.75 41.73 -40.20
N VAL A 218 19.43 41.01 -41.09
CA VAL A 218 18.85 39.88 -41.82
C VAL A 218 19.38 38.60 -41.21
N TYR A 219 18.49 37.70 -40.80
CA TYR A 219 18.80 36.51 -40.03
C TYR A 219 18.44 35.25 -40.79
N LYS A 220 19.24 34.19 -40.66
CA LYS A 220 18.89 32.85 -41.17
C LYS A 220 18.73 31.90 -40.00
N VAL A 221 17.59 31.21 -39.95
CA VAL A 221 17.29 30.20 -38.91
C VAL A 221 18.14 28.96 -39.13
N LEU A 222 18.75 28.48 -38.05
CA LEU A 222 19.59 27.29 -38.04
C LEU A 222 18.76 26.00 -37.91
N LYS A 223 19.43 24.85 -38.01
CA LYS A 223 18.80 23.53 -37.99
C LYS A 223 17.99 23.26 -36.71
N ASP A 224 18.35 23.88 -35.59
CA ASP A 224 17.65 23.73 -34.31
C ASP A 224 16.33 24.51 -34.23
N GLY A 225 16.04 25.38 -35.19
CA GLY A 225 14.85 26.24 -35.20
C GLY A 225 14.76 27.25 -34.05
N MET A 226 15.82 27.39 -33.24
CA MET A 226 15.87 28.25 -32.05
C MET A 226 17.08 29.19 -32.06
N SER A 227 18.01 28.97 -32.99
CA SER A 227 19.18 29.81 -33.21
C SER A 227 19.14 30.41 -34.61
N VAL A 228 19.75 31.58 -34.75
CA VAL A 228 19.90 32.28 -36.02
C VAL A 228 21.34 32.76 -36.22
N GLU A 229 21.74 32.90 -37.48
CA GLU A 229 22.92 33.65 -37.86
C GLU A 229 22.56 35.01 -38.43
N PHE A 230 23.31 36.05 -38.06
CA PHE A 230 23.26 37.35 -38.68
C PHE A 230 23.95 37.29 -40.06
N THR A 231 23.18 37.45 -41.13
CA THR A 231 23.66 37.27 -42.50
C THR A 231 24.16 38.55 -43.15
N LYS A 232 23.50 39.69 -42.90
CA LYS A 232 23.87 41.02 -43.40
C LYS A 232 23.03 42.10 -42.69
N PRO A 233 23.49 43.36 -42.63
CA PRO A 233 22.63 44.45 -42.19
C PRO A 233 21.53 44.75 -43.21
N PHE A 234 20.37 45.21 -42.76
CA PHE A 234 19.27 45.59 -43.64
C PHE A 234 19.62 46.85 -44.47
N TYR A 235 20.28 47.83 -43.85
CA TYR A 235 20.94 48.96 -44.52
C TYR A 235 22.30 49.27 -43.87
N LYS A 236 23.21 49.92 -44.63
CA LYS A 236 24.55 50.28 -44.13
C LYS A 236 24.45 51.38 -43.07
N LYS A 237 25.03 51.15 -41.89
CA LYS A 237 25.19 52.14 -40.82
C LYS A 237 26.65 52.20 -40.34
N ALA A 238 27.05 53.37 -39.86
CA ALA A 238 28.39 53.56 -39.28
C ALA A 238 28.58 52.81 -37.96
N SER A 239 27.50 52.57 -37.20
CA SER A 239 27.52 51.76 -35.99
C SER A 239 26.47 50.66 -36.09
N VAL A 240 26.87 49.41 -35.82
CA VAL A 240 25.99 48.24 -35.87
C VAL A 240 26.08 47.46 -34.56
N ARG A 241 24.90 47.09 -34.02
CA ARG A 241 24.78 46.17 -32.89
C ARG A 241 24.18 44.86 -33.39
N ILE A 242 24.91 43.77 -33.21
CA ILE A 242 24.41 42.41 -33.43
C ILE A 242 23.82 41.97 -32.08
N PRO A 243 22.50 41.76 -31.97
CA PRO A 243 21.84 41.54 -30.69
C PRO A 243 22.12 40.13 -30.14
N ASP A 244 21.85 39.91 -28.86
CA ASP A 244 21.94 38.59 -28.23
C ASP A 244 20.85 37.64 -28.76
N THR A 245 19.66 38.17 -29.01
CA THR A 245 18.47 37.44 -29.45
C THR A 245 17.64 38.28 -30.41
N VAL A 246 16.76 37.62 -31.18
CA VAL A 246 15.74 38.23 -32.03
C VAL A 246 14.42 37.49 -31.83
N LYS A 247 13.27 38.20 -31.92
CA LYS A 247 11.95 37.57 -31.86
C LYS A 247 11.41 37.33 -33.27
N ILE A 248 11.01 36.10 -33.56
CA ILE A 248 10.45 35.69 -34.85
C ILE A 248 9.13 34.99 -34.57
N ASN A 249 8.01 35.57 -34.99
CA ASN A 249 6.66 35.05 -34.73
C ASN A 249 6.40 34.71 -33.24
N GLY A 250 6.88 35.56 -32.32
CA GLY A 250 6.77 35.34 -30.87
C GLY A 250 7.83 34.41 -30.27
N ILE A 251 8.57 33.67 -31.09
CA ILE A 251 9.66 32.77 -30.65
C ILE A 251 10.95 33.58 -30.50
N THR A 252 11.61 33.48 -29.34
CA THR A 252 12.90 34.14 -29.10
C THR A 252 14.04 33.25 -29.58
N CYS A 253 14.73 33.66 -30.64
CA CYS A 253 15.87 32.94 -31.19
C CYS A 253 17.19 33.57 -30.74
N LYS A 254 18.19 32.73 -30.42
CA LYS A 254 19.56 33.20 -30.08
C LYS A 254 20.31 33.55 -31.35
N VAL A 255 21.00 34.69 -31.37
CA VAL A 255 21.95 35.02 -32.45
C VAL A 255 23.28 34.38 -32.12
N THR A 256 23.61 33.28 -32.79
CA THR A 256 24.79 32.44 -32.46
C THR A 256 25.95 32.63 -33.42
N GLY A 257 25.74 33.23 -34.58
CA GLY A 257 26.81 33.45 -35.55
C GLY A 257 26.62 34.69 -36.40
N ILE A 258 27.69 35.08 -37.06
CA ILE A 258 27.70 36.09 -38.12
C ILE A 258 28.16 35.36 -39.39
N SER A 259 27.27 35.25 -40.37
CA SER A 259 27.52 34.46 -41.58
C SER A 259 28.62 35.07 -42.44
N ALA A 260 29.18 34.24 -43.32
CA ALA A 260 30.24 34.67 -44.22
C ALA A 260 29.84 35.92 -45.04
N ASN A 261 30.80 36.82 -45.23
CA ASN A 261 30.66 38.07 -45.98
C ASN A 261 29.64 39.09 -45.43
N ALA A 262 29.10 38.93 -44.21
CA ALA A 262 27.97 39.75 -43.73
C ALA A 262 28.20 41.27 -43.77
N PHE A 263 29.43 41.73 -43.62
CA PHE A 263 29.85 43.12 -43.74
C PHE A 263 30.98 43.32 -44.75
N LYS A 264 31.22 42.38 -45.66
CA LYS A 264 32.33 42.47 -46.63
C LYS A 264 32.26 43.77 -47.42
N ASN A 265 33.40 44.46 -47.53
CA ASN A 265 33.56 45.77 -48.20
C ASN A 265 32.61 46.86 -47.68
N ASN A 266 32.21 46.82 -46.40
CA ASN A 266 31.40 47.89 -45.85
C ASN A 266 32.26 49.17 -45.67
N THR A 267 32.05 50.13 -46.56
CA THR A 267 32.77 51.42 -46.63
C THR A 267 32.30 52.46 -45.61
N VAL A 268 31.20 52.19 -44.89
CA VAL A 268 30.58 53.12 -43.94
C VAL A 268 30.78 52.67 -42.49
N LEU A 269 30.85 51.36 -42.24
CA LEU A 269 30.95 50.77 -40.92
C LEU A 269 32.21 51.23 -40.17
N LYS A 270 32.02 51.86 -39.01
CA LYS A 270 33.05 52.34 -38.09
C LYS A 270 33.12 51.51 -36.82
N THR A 271 31.98 51.08 -36.28
CA THR A 271 31.91 50.38 -35.00
C THR A 271 30.94 49.20 -35.03
N VAL A 272 31.32 48.11 -34.37
CA VAL A 272 30.46 46.92 -34.19
C VAL A 272 30.42 46.51 -32.73
N THR A 273 29.23 46.24 -32.22
CA THR A 273 29.00 45.60 -30.92
C THR A 273 28.37 44.23 -31.15
N ILE A 274 29.06 43.17 -30.73
CA ILE A 274 28.66 41.78 -30.93
C ILE A 274 27.96 41.26 -29.67
N GLY A 275 26.77 40.68 -29.82
CA GLY A 275 26.01 40.08 -28.73
C GLY A 275 26.73 38.92 -28.05
N LYS A 276 26.38 38.66 -26.79
CA LYS A 276 27.03 37.63 -25.96
C LYS A 276 26.75 36.20 -26.40
N ASN A 277 25.67 35.96 -27.15
CA ASN A 277 25.32 34.62 -27.63
C ASN A 277 26.08 34.21 -28.89
N VAL A 278 26.80 35.14 -29.53
CA VAL A 278 27.56 34.87 -30.76
C VAL A 278 28.80 34.04 -30.44
N THR A 279 28.88 32.85 -31.04
CA THR A 279 29.99 31.91 -30.91
C THR A 279 30.84 31.81 -32.18
N VAL A 280 30.33 32.23 -33.34
CA VAL A 280 31.03 32.14 -34.63
C VAL A 280 31.05 33.47 -35.37
N ILE A 281 32.24 33.92 -35.76
CA ILE A 281 32.44 34.93 -36.80
C ILE A 281 32.86 34.18 -38.07
N GLY A 282 32.04 34.24 -39.12
CA GLY A 282 32.28 33.56 -40.39
C GLY A 282 33.48 34.08 -41.21
N THR A 283 33.68 33.45 -42.36
CA THR A 283 34.72 33.84 -43.33
C THR A 283 34.42 35.20 -43.94
N ASP A 284 35.45 36.03 -44.11
CA ASP A 284 35.37 37.34 -44.78
C ASP A 284 34.33 38.33 -44.17
N VAL A 285 33.84 38.11 -42.94
CA VAL A 285 32.73 38.88 -42.35
C VAL A 285 32.94 40.39 -42.45
N PHE A 286 34.09 40.89 -42.01
CA PHE A 286 34.46 42.31 -42.05
C PHE A 286 35.58 42.57 -43.07
N TRP A 287 35.79 41.67 -44.03
CA TRP A 287 36.85 41.85 -45.02
C TRP A 287 36.71 43.19 -45.73
N GLY A 288 37.77 43.99 -45.76
CA GLY A 288 37.77 45.30 -46.43
C GLY A 288 36.90 46.36 -45.76
N CYS A 289 36.47 46.18 -44.51
CA CYS A 289 35.82 47.24 -43.72
C CYS A 289 36.83 48.31 -43.31
N ARG A 290 37.28 49.13 -44.27
CA ARG A 290 38.42 50.03 -44.07
C ARG A 290 38.22 51.07 -42.97
N LYS A 291 36.99 51.49 -42.69
CA LYS A 291 36.65 52.47 -41.63
C LYS A 291 36.37 51.83 -40.27
N LEU A 292 36.28 50.50 -40.17
CA LEU A 292 35.99 49.80 -38.92
C LEU A 292 37.15 49.98 -37.95
N ASN A 293 36.94 50.78 -36.92
CA ASN A 293 37.95 51.14 -35.94
C ASN A 293 37.77 50.44 -34.58
N LYS A 294 36.55 49.99 -34.27
CA LYS A 294 36.21 49.38 -32.97
C LYS A 294 35.27 48.20 -33.13
N VAL A 295 35.66 47.07 -32.54
CA VAL A 295 34.83 45.88 -32.37
C VAL A 295 34.78 45.57 -30.88
N SER A 296 33.58 45.40 -30.33
CA SER A 296 33.36 45.17 -28.90
C SER A 296 32.28 44.11 -28.65
N GLY A 297 32.18 43.61 -27.41
CA GLY A 297 31.29 42.49 -27.07
C GLY A 297 31.86 41.14 -27.53
N GLY A 298 30.98 40.17 -27.82
CA GLY A 298 31.37 38.86 -28.34
C GLY A 298 32.15 37.99 -27.33
N ASN A 299 31.80 38.05 -26.04
CA ASN A 299 32.56 37.39 -24.98
C ASN A 299 32.63 35.85 -25.11
N ASN A 300 31.69 35.23 -25.85
CA ASN A 300 31.59 33.78 -26.04
C ASN A 300 32.00 33.31 -27.45
N ILE A 301 32.74 34.12 -28.21
CA ILE A 301 33.24 33.71 -29.53
C ILE A 301 34.16 32.49 -29.36
N MET A 302 33.88 31.43 -30.12
CA MET A 302 34.68 30.20 -30.18
C MET A 302 35.55 30.17 -31.44
N LYS A 303 35.03 30.66 -32.57
CA LYS A 303 35.70 30.61 -33.88
C LYS A 303 35.68 31.96 -34.58
N ILE A 304 36.85 32.40 -35.01
CA ILE A 304 37.04 33.52 -35.94
C ILE A 304 37.43 32.93 -37.30
N GLY A 305 36.64 33.21 -38.33
CA GLY A 305 36.78 32.66 -39.67
C GLY A 305 37.98 33.19 -40.45
N ASP A 306 38.23 32.57 -41.60
CA ASP A 306 39.30 32.99 -42.49
C ASP A 306 39.04 34.42 -42.98
N ARG A 307 40.08 35.25 -42.98
CA ARG A 307 40.02 36.65 -43.42
C ARG A 307 38.93 37.50 -42.76
N ALA A 308 38.42 37.09 -41.59
CA ALA A 308 37.26 37.70 -40.93
C ALA A 308 37.39 39.22 -40.73
N PHE A 309 38.59 39.73 -40.47
CA PHE A 309 38.92 41.16 -40.33
C PHE A 309 40.04 41.60 -41.29
N ALA A 310 40.32 40.83 -42.35
CA ALA A 310 41.42 41.20 -43.25
C ALA A 310 41.14 42.54 -43.95
N ASN A 311 42.17 43.36 -44.10
CA ASN A 311 42.11 44.72 -44.64
C ASN A 311 41.21 45.70 -43.84
N CYS A 312 40.92 45.41 -42.56
CA CYS A 312 40.35 46.40 -41.63
C CYS A 312 41.43 47.40 -41.19
N VAL A 313 41.84 48.27 -42.12
CA VAL A 313 43.02 49.13 -41.94
C VAL A 313 42.90 50.14 -40.81
N SER A 314 41.69 50.53 -40.38
CA SER A 314 41.46 51.43 -39.24
C SER A 314 41.28 50.73 -37.88
N LEU A 315 41.21 49.40 -37.84
CA LEU A 315 40.98 48.66 -36.59
C LEU A 315 42.18 48.87 -35.64
N SER A 316 41.94 49.49 -34.49
CA SER A 316 43.02 49.88 -33.57
C SER A 316 43.30 48.85 -32.48
N SER A 317 42.27 48.14 -32.03
CA SER A 317 42.38 47.09 -31.03
C SER A 317 41.38 45.96 -31.24
N ILE A 318 41.74 44.77 -30.74
CA ILE A 318 40.84 43.62 -30.68
C ILE A 318 41.08 42.82 -29.40
N THR A 319 39.99 42.30 -28.83
CA THR A 319 40.04 41.33 -27.73
C THR A 319 39.59 39.96 -28.24
N ILE A 320 40.46 38.97 -28.08
CA ILE A 320 40.20 37.55 -28.32
C ILE A 320 39.79 36.94 -26.98
N SER A 321 38.51 36.57 -26.85
CA SER A 321 37.93 36.09 -25.59
C SER A 321 38.50 34.75 -25.13
N GLU A 322 38.20 34.37 -23.88
CA GLU A 322 38.69 33.13 -23.24
C GLU A 322 38.22 31.87 -23.95
N THR A 323 37.05 31.93 -24.59
CA THR A 323 36.41 30.82 -25.30
C THR A 323 36.95 30.58 -26.70
N VAL A 324 37.78 31.48 -27.25
CA VAL A 324 38.27 31.33 -28.63
C VAL A 324 39.22 30.15 -28.71
N SER A 325 38.84 29.17 -29.54
CA SER A 325 39.61 27.96 -29.80
C SER A 325 40.16 27.90 -31.22
N ARG A 326 39.72 28.79 -32.13
CA ARG A 326 40.21 28.84 -33.52
C ARG A 326 40.21 30.24 -34.11
N ILE A 327 41.31 30.59 -34.79
CA ILE A 327 41.49 31.80 -35.59
C ILE A 327 41.86 31.39 -37.01
N GLY A 328 41.10 31.85 -38.00
CA GLY A 328 41.25 31.47 -39.40
C GLY A 328 42.51 32.00 -40.08
N LYS A 329 42.79 31.47 -41.28
CA LYS A 329 43.86 31.94 -42.17
C LYS A 329 43.63 33.42 -42.47
N GLN A 330 44.68 34.23 -42.32
CA GLN A 330 44.62 35.67 -42.60
C GLN A 330 43.55 36.45 -41.82
N ALA A 331 43.05 35.95 -40.67
CA ALA A 331 41.92 36.55 -39.96
C ALA A 331 42.07 38.05 -39.67
N PHE A 332 43.26 38.55 -39.37
CA PHE A 332 43.61 39.96 -39.13
C PHE A 332 44.68 40.46 -40.12
N TYR A 333 44.71 39.89 -41.32
CA TYR A 333 45.70 40.22 -42.33
C TYR A 333 45.58 41.69 -42.76
N ASN A 334 46.71 42.39 -42.85
CA ASN A 334 46.79 43.79 -43.29
C ASN A 334 45.94 44.77 -42.45
N CYS A 335 45.72 44.47 -41.17
CA CYS A 335 45.16 45.42 -40.20
C CYS A 335 46.23 46.41 -39.75
N LYS A 336 46.61 47.35 -40.64
CA LYS A 336 47.78 48.22 -40.48
C LYS A 336 47.78 49.09 -39.20
N ASN A 337 46.62 49.50 -38.72
CA ASN A 337 46.49 50.27 -37.48
C ASN A 337 46.24 49.44 -36.21
N LEU A 338 46.28 48.10 -36.30
CA LEU A 338 46.03 47.22 -35.14
C LEU A 338 47.20 47.30 -34.16
N ARG A 339 47.08 48.17 -33.16
CA ARG A 339 48.10 48.50 -32.17
C ARG A 339 48.01 47.66 -30.90
N THR A 340 46.84 47.09 -30.60
CA THR A 340 46.65 46.28 -29.40
C THR A 340 45.84 45.03 -29.68
N VAL A 341 46.38 43.87 -29.30
CA VAL A 341 45.68 42.59 -29.31
C VAL A 341 45.68 42.06 -27.89
N ILE A 342 44.50 41.86 -27.31
CA ILE A 342 44.34 41.23 -25.99
C ILE A 342 43.85 39.80 -26.24
N ILE A 343 44.64 38.81 -25.86
CA ILE A 343 44.26 37.40 -25.96
C ILE A 343 44.06 36.88 -24.55
N LYS A 344 42.84 36.41 -24.27
CA LYS A 344 42.50 35.85 -22.95
C LYS A 344 42.50 34.32 -22.94
N THR A 345 42.26 33.70 -24.09
CA THR A 345 42.30 32.24 -24.25
C THR A 345 43.71 31.70 -24.01
N GLY A 346 43.78 30.53 -23.36
CA GLY A 346 45.01 29.77 -23.15
C GLY A 346 45.18 28.58 -24.09
N VAL A 347 44.21 28.30 -24.98
CA VAL A 347 44.13 27.02 -25.72
C VAL A 347 44.59 27.09 -27.18
N LEU A 348 45.08 28.24 -27.66
CA LEU A 348 45.55 28.38 -29.03
C LEU A 348 46.89 27.68 -29.28
N SER A 349 47.05 27.13 -30.49
CA SER A 349 48.23 26.40 -30.95
C SER A 349 48.48 26.62 -32.45
N ASN A 350 49.55 26.03 -32.98
CA ASN A 350 49.90 26.09 -34.40
C ASN A 350 48.81 25.48 -35.33
N LYS A 351 47.99 24.56 -34.82
CA LYS A 351 46.88 23.93 -35.55
C LYS A 351 45.62 24.80 -35.55
N THR A 352 45.45 25.65 -34.54
CA THR A 352 44.22 26.42 -34.35
C THR A 352 44.30 27.87 -34.79
N ILE A 353 45.51 28.38 -35.06
CA ILE A 353 45.71 29.69 -35.71
C ILE A 353 46.13 29.46 -37.16
N GLY A 354 45.38 30.00 -38.11
CA GLY A 354 45.67 29.89 -39.53
C GLY A 354 46.93 30.67 -39.95
N GLU A 355 47.45 30.31 -41.12
CA GLU A 355 48.62 30.97 -41.71
C GLU A 355 48.39 32.48 -41.88
N LYS A 356 49.43 33.27 -41.66
CA LYS A 356 49.41 34.73 -41.87
C LYS A 356 48.26 35.45 -41.13
N ALA A 357 47.70 34.84 -40.07
CA ALA A 357 46.56 35.38 -39.33
C ALA A 357 46.78 36.83 -38.87
N PHE A 358 48.01 37.20 -38.52
CA PHE A 358 48.38 38.56 -38.08
C PHE A 358 49.42 39.22 -39.00
N ALA A 359 49.62 38.73 -40.22
CA ALA A 359 50.58 39.36 -41.13
C ALA A 359 50.09 40.74 -41.59
N GLY A 360 51.00 41.72 -41.62
CA GLY A 360 50.67 43.10 -42.03
C GLY A 360 49.96 43.92 -40.96
N THR A 361 49.98 43.50 -39.69
CA THR A 361 49.57 44.33 -38.54
C THR A 361 50.64 45.39 -38.22
N TYR A 362 50.32 46.34 -37.33
CA TYR A 362 51.26 47.37 -36.88
C TYR A 362 52.55 46.75 -36.31
N LYS A 363 53.72 47.23 -36.76
CA LYS A 363 55.03 46.62 -36.41
C LYS A 363 55.30 46.57 -34.90
N LYS A 364 55.00 47.65 -34.17
CA LYS A 364 55.22 47.76 -32.72
C LYS A 364 53.93 47.48 -31.92
N LEU A 365 53.08 46.55 -32.37
CA LEU A 365 51.84 46.27 -31.65
C LEU A 365 52.10 45.72 -30.25
N THR A 366 51.21 46.03 -29.31
CA THR A 366 51.21 45.43 -27.97
C THR A 366 50.30 44.21 -27.96
N VAL A 367 50.82 43.06 -27.57
CA VAL A 367 50.06 41.82 -27.38
C VAL A 367 50.00 41.53 -25.88
N LYS A 368 48.78 41.52 -25.31
CA LYS A 368 48.54 41.05 -23.94
C LYS A 368 48.08 39.60 -24.01
N VAL A 369 48.69 38.71 -23.24
CA VAL A 369 48.38 37.26 -23.22
C VAL A 369 48.39 36.75 -21.78
N PRO A 370 47.76 35.59 -21.47
CA PRO A 370 47.78 35.07 -20.11
C PRO A 370 49.22 34.88 -19.63
N ALA A 371 49.53 35.29 -18.40
CA ALA A 371 50.90 35.33 -17.88
C ALA A 371 51.66 34.00 -18.03
N LYS A 372 50.97 32.88 -17.81
CA LYS A 372 51.52 31.51 -17.95
C LYS A 372 51.87 31.13 -19.39
N GLN A 373 51.32 31.84 -20.38
CA GLN A 373 51.42 31.53 -21.81
C GLN A 373 52.32 32.52 -22.58
N LEU A 374 52.95 33.48 -21.91
CA LEU A 374 53.70 34.58 -22.54
C LEU A 374 54.72 34.11 -23.59
N ASN A 375 55.61 33.18 -23.20
CA ASN A 375 56.67 32.68 -24.08
C ASN A 375 56.13 31.80 -25.23
N ALA A 376 55.14 30.97 -24.93
CA ALA A 376 54.49 30.11 -25.93
C ALA A 376 53.79 30.95 -27.00
N TYR A 377 53.03 31.97 -26.58
CA TYR A 377 52.26 32.83 -27.48
C TYR A 377 53.17 33.75 -28.27
N LYS A 378 54.30 34.20 -27.71
CA LYS A 378 55.32 34.95 -28.45
C LYS A 378 55.86 34.17 -29.65
N LYS A 379 56.25 32.90 -29.46
CA LYS A 379 56.73 32.02 -30.55
C LYS A 379 55.60 31.71 -31.54
N LEU A 380 54.44 31.33 -31.01
CA LEU A 380 53.27 30.96 -31.81
C LEU A 380 52.83 32.12 -32.71
N LEU A 381 52.59 33.32 -32.17
CA LEU A 381 52.06 34.45 -32.94
C LEU A 381 53.07 34.95 -33.97
N LYS A 382 54.38 34.93 -33.66
CA LYS A 382 55.44 35.22 -34.64
C LYS A 382 55.35 34.26 -35.85
N SER A 383 55.14 32.96 -35.61
CA SER A 383 54.95 31.96 -36.68
C SER A 383 53.69 32.21 -37.52
N ARG A 384 52.74 33.01 -37.02
CA ARG A 384 51.45 33.32 -37.66
C ARG A 384 51.40 34.73 -38.25
N GLY A 385 52.58 35.32 -38.50
CA GLY A 385 52.74 36.59 -39.21
C GLY A 385 52.80 37.82 -38.30
N MET A 386 52.74 37.63 -36.97
CA MET A 386 52.93 38.75 -36.04
C MET A 386 54.35 39.31 -36.17
N SER A 387 54.47 40.65 -36.13
CA SER A 387 55.77 41.32 -36.29
C SER A 387 56.80 40.87 -35.26
N SER A 388 58.07 40.75 -35.68
CA SER A 388 59.22 40.48 -34.81
C SER A 388 59.44 41.58 -33.76
N THR A 389 58.99 42.81 -34.03
CA THR A 389 59.08 43.97 -33.12
C THR A 389 57.85 44.17 -32.23
N ALA A 390 56.92 43.21 -32.20
CA ALA A 390 55.76 43.27 -31.33
C ALA A 390 56.17 43.17 -29.84
N VAL A 391 55.53 43.97 -29.00
CA VAL A 391 55.77 44.03 -27.56
C VAL A 391 54.76 43.12 -26.85
N TYR A 392 55.25 42.14 -26.09
CA TYR A 392 54.42 41.19 -25.37
C TYR A 392 54.33 41.57 -23.88
N LYS A 393 53.12 41.62 -23.35
CA LYS A 393 52.82 41.94 -21.95
C LYS A 393 51.94 40.85 -21.32
N LYS A 394 52.03 40.74 -19.99
CA LYS A 394 51.16 39.89 -19.18
C LYS A 394 49.76 40.50 -19.06
#